data_AF-A0A925J6I4-F1
#
_entry.id   AF-A0A925J6I4-F1
#
_cell.length_a   1.000
_cell.length_b   1.000
_cell.length_c   1.000
_cell.angle_alpha   90.00
_cell.angle_beta   90.00
_cell.angle_gamma   90.00
#
_symmetry.space_group_name_H-M   'P 1'
#
loop_
_entity.id
_entity.type
_entity.pdbx_description
1 polymer ?
#
loop_
_entity_poly.entity_id
_entity_poly.type
_entity_poly.pdbx_seq_one_letter_code
_entity_poly.pdbx_strand_id
1 'polypeptide(L)'
;AIALGAPAIPQWKSYELLLACAAKRPKATLDSLASLIRVNEPETNYFAASHLAWCGRTTEALNLLDRAIRGGYCSWPVIDTDPYLASIRSRPEFAALRTRAAACQKAFLAATGPGTA
;
A
#
# COMPACT_ATOMS: atom_id res chain seq x y z
N ALA A 1 -17.68 29.09 9.53
CA ALA A 1 -16.74 27.98 9.77
C ALA A 1 -15.97 27.72 8.50
N ILE A 2 -14.64 27.64 8.54
CA ILE A 2 -13.84 27.28 7.36
C ILE A 2 -14.01 25.78 7.15
N ALA A 3 -14.63 25.39 6.02
CA ALA A 3 -14.66 24.01 5.59
C ALA A 3 -13.31 23.71 4.92
N LEU A 4 -12.40 23.06 5.65
CA LEU A 4 -11.20 22.50 5.06
C LEU A 4 -11.64 21.29 4.22
N GLY A 5 -11.65 21.46 2.90
CA GLY A 5 -11.87 20.36 1.96
C GLY A 5 -10.78 19.29 2.08
N ALA A 6 -11.03 18.10 1.52
CA ALA A 6 -10.01 17.07 1.47
C ALA A 6 -8.75 17.59 0.74
N PRO A 7 -7.54 17.32 1.26
CA PRO A 7 -6.32 17.78 0.62
C PRO A 7 -6.21 17.17 -0.79
N ALA A 8 -6.09 18.02 -1.80
CA ALA A 8 -5.84 17.60 -3.18
C ALA A 8 -4.33 17.38 -3.35
N ILE A 9 -3.89 16.15 -3.08
CA ILE A 9 -2.51 15.71 -3.28
C ILE A 9 -2.48 14.90 -4.59
N PRO A 10 -2.00 15.47 -5.72
CA PRO A 10 -2.14 14.85 -7.04
C PRO A 10 -1.59 13.43 -7.13
N GLN A 11 -0.55 13.12 -6.36
CA GLN A 11 0.08 11.80 -6.31
C GLN A 11 -0.73 10.73 -5.55
N TRP A 12 -1.84 11.07 -4.88
CA TRP A 12 -2.59 10.15 -4.02
C TRP A 12 -3.94 9.72 -4.59
N LYS A 13 -3.97 9.33 -5.87
CA LYS A 13 -5.19 8.75 -6.50
C LYS A 13 -5.73 7.51 -5.78
N SER A 14 -4.87 6.76 -5.09
CA SER A 14 -5.32 5.65 -4.24
C SER A 14 -6.13 6.12 -3.03
N TYR A 15 -5.91 7.34 -2.53
CA TYR A 15 -6.69 7.92 -1.44
C TYR A 15 -8.10 8.33 -1.91
N GLU A 16 -8.23 8.85 -3.14
CA GLU A 16 -9.55 9.09 -3.75
C GLU A 16 -10.36 7.79 -3.86
N LEU A 17 -9.70 6.69 -4.26
CA LEU A 17 -10.30 5.35 -4.24
C LEU A 17 -10.76 4.96 -2.83
N LEU A 18 -9.89 5.14 -1.82
CA LEU A 18 -10.20 4.81 -0.42
C LEU A 18 -11.46 5.56 0.06
N LEU A 19 -11.53 6.88 -0.20
CA LEU A 19 -12.68 7.70 0.18
C LEU A 19 -13.96 7.24 -0.53
N ALA A 20 -13.90 6.97 -1.84
CA ALA A 20 -15.05 6.49 -2.60
C ALA A 20 -15.55 5.12 -2.09
N CYS A 21 -14.62 4.25 -1.72
CA CYS A 21 -14.87 2.94 -1.18
C CYS A 21 -15.51 2.99 0.21
N ALA A 22 -15.03 3.88 1.09
CA ALA A 22 -15.64 4.15 2.39
C ALA A 22 -17.05 4.74 2.26
N ALA A 23 -17.27 5.58 1.25
CA ALA A 23 -18.58 6.12 0.89
C ALA A 23 -19.47 5.11 0.13
N LYS A 24 -19.07 3.84 0.01
CA LYS A 24 -19.82 2.76 -0.67
C LYS A 24 -20.25 3.14 -2.09
N ARG A 25 -19.39 3.85 -2.83
CA ARG A 25 -19.66 4.23 -4.21
C ARG A 25 -19.75 2.99 -5.12
N PRO A 26 -20.45 3.08 -6.26
CA PRO A 26 -20.64 1.94 -7.16
C PRO A 26 -19.32 1.33 -7.64
N LYS A 27 -19.31 0.01 -7.89
CA LYS A 27 -18.13 -0.73 -8.37
C LYS A 27 -17.48 -0.07 -9.59
N ALA A 28 -18.28 0.40 -10.55
CA ALA A 28 -17.76 1.08 -11.75
C ALA A 28 -16.94 2.35 -11.42
N THR A 29 -17.36 3.13 -10.42
CA THR A 29 -16.59 4.29 -9.93
C THR A 29 -15.26 3.85 -9.32
N LEU A 30 -15.28 2.79 -8.51
CA LEU A 30 -14.07 2.25 -7.88
C LEU A 30 -13.10 1.66 -8.92
N ASP A 31 -13.61 0.95 -9.93
CA ASP A 31 -12.80 0.40 -11.02
C ASP A 31 -12.14 1.53 -11.85
N SER A 32 -12.89 2.62 -12.12
CA SER A 32 -12.34 3.80 -12.79
C SER A 32 -11.21 4.45 -11.97
N LEU A 33 -11.43 4.70 -10.67
CA LEU A 33 -10.42 5.29 -9.79
C LEU A 33 -9.17 4.40 -9.66
N ALA A 34 -9.35 3.09 -9.50
CA ALA A 34 -8.25 2.14 -9.44
C ALA A 34 -7.39 2.17 -10.71
N SER A 35 -8.02 2.31 -11.89
CA SER A 35 -7.32 2.39 -13.17
C SER A 35 -6.41 3.62 -13.33
N LEU A 36 -6.62 4.66 -12.50
CA LEU A 36 -5.84 5.90 -12.50
C LEU A 36 -4.65 5.86 -11.55
N ILE A 37 -4.52 4.83 -10.71
CA ILE A 37 -3.41 4.73 -9.76
C ILE A 37 -2.11 4.51 -10.53
N ARG A 38 -1.20 5.48 -10.44
CA ARG A 38 0.16 5.45 -10.99
C ARG A 38 1.12 5.82 -9.87
N VAL A 39 2.02 4.90 -9.52
CA VAL A 39 2.92 5.04 -8.37
C VAL A 39 4.31 4.54 -8.76
N ASN A 40 5.31 5.38 -8.56
CA ASN A 40 6.71 5.09 -8.90
C ASN A 40 7.62 5.06 -7.67
N GLU A 41 7.21 5.71 -6.60
CA GLU A 41 7.98 5.77 -5.35
C GLU A 41 7.57 4.59 -4.44
N PRO A 42 8.53 3.86 -3.84
CA PRO A 42 8.28 2.67 -3.03
C PRO A 42 7.27 2.83 -1.88
N GLU A 43 7.36 3.90 -1.10
CA GLU A 43 6.44 4.19 0.01
C GLU A 43 5.01 4.46 -0.51
N THR A 44 4.89 5.21 -1.60
CA THR A 44 3.60 5.52 -2.23
C THR A 44 2.97 4.25 -2.83
N ASN A 45 3.78 3.30 -3.33
CA ASN A 45 3.30 1.98 -3.72
C ASN A 45 2.70 1.22 -2.53
N TYR A 46 3.33 1.29 -1.35
CA TYR A 46 2.81 0.65 -0.13
C TYR A 46 1.45 1.23 0.27
N PHE A 47 1.33 2.55 0.36
CA PHE A 47 0.04 3.18 0.70
C PHE A 47 -1.05 2.85 -0.33
N ALA A 48 -0.72 2.87 -1.62
CA ALA A 48 -1.66 2.49 -2.67
C ALA A 48 -2.10 1.01 -2.56
N ALA A 49 -1.18 0.10 -2.23
CA ALA A 49 -1.50 -1.30 -1.97
C ALA A 49 -2.46 -1.45 -0.79
N SER A 50 -2.21 -0.74 0.32
CA SER A 50 -3.09 -0.71 1.50
C SER A 50 -4.50 -0.24 1.14
N HIS A 51 -4.64 0.86 0.39
CA HIS A 51 -5.95 1.36 -0.03
C HIS A 51 -6.69 0.37 -0.94
N LEU A 52 -5.99 -0.27 -1.89
CA LEU A 52 -6.57 -1.28 -2.79
C LEU A 52 -7.02 -2.53 -2.03
N ALA A 53 -6.20 -3.02 -1.09
CA ALA A 53 -6.50 -4.19 -0.27
C ALA A 53 -7.80 -3.99 0.53
N TRP A 54 -7.92 -2.84 1.17
CA TRP A 54 -9.11 -2.47 1.93
C TRP A 54 -10.37 -2.39 1.06
N CYS A 55 -10.22 -1.99 -0.21
CA CYS A 55 -11.30 -1.97 -1.20
C CYS A 55 -11.53 -3.29 -1.94
N GLY A 56 -10.92 -4.38 -1.49
CA GLY A 56 -11.09 -5.71 -2.09
C GLY A 56 -10.46 -5.87 -3.48
N ARG A 57 -9.55 -4.97 -3.88
CA ARG A 57 -8.76 -5.08 -5.12
C ARG A 57 -7.50 -5.92 -4.86
N THR A 58 -7.71 -7.19 -4.53
CA THR A 58 -6.67 -8.09 -4.01
C THR A 58 -5.46 -8.22 -4.95
N THR A 59 -5.69 -8.44 -6.24
CA THR A 59 -4.59 -8.65 -7.21
C THR A 59 -3.75 -7.39 -7.37
N GLU A 60 -4.39 -6.23 -7.53
CA GLU A 60 -3.71 -4.95 -7.68
C GLU A 60 -2.96 -4.57 -6.40
N ALA A 61 -3.54 -4.83 -5.23
CA ALA A 61 -2.89 -4.61 -3.94
C ALA A 61 -1.62 -5.44 -3.79
N LEU A 62 -1.68 -6.75 -4.08
CA LEU A 62 -0.52 -7.64 -4.02
C LEU A 62 0.58 -7.20 -5.00
N ASN A 63 0.20 -6.77 -6.21
CA ASN A 63 1.14 -6.27 -7.21
C ASN A 63 1.86 -4.99 -6.76
N LEU A 64 1.14 -4.01 -6.20
CA LEU A 64 1.77 -2.78 -5.70
C LEU A 64 2.60 -3.04 -4.44
N LEU A 65 2.17 -3.95 -3.56
CA LEU A 65 2.95 -4.33 -2.39
C LEU A 65 4.28 -4.97 -2.79
N ASP A 66 4.29 -5.84 -3.81
CA ASP A 66 5.55 -6.38 -4.35
C ASP A 66 6.46 -5.27 -4.89
N ARG A 67 5.91 -4.31 -5.64
CA ARG A 67 6.69 -3.17 -6.17
C ARG A 67 7.28 -2.32 -5.05
N ALA A 68 6.52 -2.05 -3.99
CA ALA A 68 7.01 -1.32 -2.82
C ALA A 68 8.22 -2.03 -2.19
N ILE A 69 8.12 -3.34 -1.95
CA ILE A 69 9.18 -4.14 -1.35
C ILE A 69 10.42 -4.19 -2.25
N ARG A 70 10.24 -4.43 -3.55
CA ARG A 70 11.36 -4.43 -4.53
C ARG A 70 12.03 -3.06 -4.67
N GLY A 71 11.27 -1.99 -4.45
CA GLY A 71 11.77 -0.63 -4.42
C GLY A 71 12.49 -0.24 -3.14
N GLY A 72 12.55 -1.12 -2.13
CA GLY A 72 13.25 -0.87 -0.88
C GLY A 72 12.37 -0.37 0.27
N TYR A 73 11.04 -0.32 0.09
CA TYR A 73 10.13 -0.06 1.22
C TYR A 73 9.96 -1.34 2.04
N CYS A 74 10.89 -1.56 2.97
CA CYS A 74 11.00 -2.78 3.76
C CYS A 74 10.07 -2.77 4.99
N SER A 75 8.75 -2.76 4.79
CA SER A 75 7.74 -2.57 5.83
C SER A 75 7.48 -3.74 6.78
N TRP A 76 8.33 -4.78 6.80
CA TRP A 76 8.25 -5.79 7.85
C TRP A 76 8.75 -5.19 9.19
N PRO A 77 8.13 -5.48 10.35
CA PRO A 77 6.98 -6.37 10.58
C PRO A 77 5.59 -5.71 10.44
N VAL A 78 5.50 -4.41 10.15
CA VAL A 78 4.22 -3.66 10.10
C VAL A 78 3.20 -4.31 9.16
N ILE A 79 3.65 -4.91 8.05
CA ILE A 79 2.76 -5.63 7.11
C ILE A 79 1.91 -6.73 7.75
N ASP A 80 2.34 -7.27 8.90
CA ASP A 80 1.61 -8.33 9.60
C ASP A 80 0.42 -7.81 10.41
N THR A 81 0.47 -6.52 10.78
CA THR A 81 -0.49 -5.87 11.68
C THR A 81 -1.24 -4.72 11.04
N ASP A 82 -0.84 -4.26 9.85
CA ASP A 82 -1.53 -3.19 9.13
C ASP A 82 -3.01 -3.60 8.87
N PRO A 83 -3.99 -2.85 9.43
CA PRO A 83 -5.40 -3.18 9.27
C PRO A 83 -5.87 -3.08 7.82
N TYR A 84 -5.25 -2.24 6.98
CA TYR A 84 -5.62 -2.12 5.57
C TYR A 84 -5.22 -3.35 4.74
N LEU A 85 -4.18 -4.08 5.17
CA LEU A 85 -3.72 -5.30 4.49
C LEU A 85 -4.43 -6.57 5.00
N ALA A 86 -5.34 -6.45 5.97
CA ALA A 86 -6.00 -7.60 6.60
C ALA A 86 -6.66 -8.57 5.60
N SER A 87 -7.31 -8.04 4.56
CA SER A 87 -8.01 -8.83 3.54
C SER A 87 -7.08 -9.67 2.66
N ILE A 88 -5.81 -9.26 2.53
CA ILE A 88 -4.83 -9.95 1.68
C ILE A 88 -3.85 -10.83 2.46
N ARG A 89 -3.77 -10.70 3.79
CA ARG A 89 -2.86 -11.49 4.64
C ARG A 89 -3.10 -13.01 4.58
N SER A 90 -4.33 -13.45 4.28
CA SER A 90 -4.67 -14.88 4.14
C SER A 90 -4.34 -15.45 2.75
N ARG A 91 -3.88 -14.63 1.81
CA ARG A 91 -3.58 -15.04 0.44
C ARG A 91 -2.20 -15.72 0.37
N PRO A 92 -2.04 -16.84 -0.36
CA PRO A 92 -0.74 -17.52 -0.47
C PRO A 92 0.34 -16.62 -1.05
N GLU A 93 -0.01 -15.72 -1.96
CA GLU A 93 0.88 -14.73 -2.55
C GLU A 93 1.47 -13.79 -1.48
N PHE A 94 0.68 -13.43 -0.46
CA PHE A 94 1.12 -12.57 0.63
C PHE A 94 2.23 -13.22 1.46
N ALA A 95 2.20 -14.54 1.67
CA ALA A 95 3.26 -15.23 2.41
C ALA A 95 4.63 -15.06 1.72
N ALA A 96 4.67 -15.11 0.38
CA ALA A 96 5.89 -14.85 -0.38
C ALA A 96 6.34 -13.38 -0.27
N LEU A 97 5.40 -12.42 -0.32
CA LEU A 97 5.70 -11.01 -0.11
C LEU A 97 6.25 -10.75 1.29
N ARG A 98 5.67 -11.38 2.32
CA ARG A 98 6.10 -11.27 3.71
C ARG A 98 7.54 -11.73 3.90
N THR A 99 7.89 -12.90 3.35
CA THR A 99 9.27 -13.40 3.36
C THR A 99 10.22 -12.42 2.69
N ARG A 100 9.83 -11.85 1.55
CA ARG A 100 10.65 -10.84 0.83
C ARG A 100 10.81 -9.56 1.65
N ALA A 101 9.75 -9.07 2.29
CA ALA A 101 9.78 -7.87 3.12
C ALA A 101 10.69 -8.06 4.34
N ALA A 102 10.66 -9.22 4.99
CA ALA A 102 11.58 -9.54 6.10
C ALA A 102 13.04 -9.57 5.63
N ALA A 103 13.31 -10.16 4.46
CA ALA A 103 14.65 -10.16 3.88
C ALA A 103 15.12 -8.75 3.49
N CYS A 104 14.23 -7.93 2.92
CA CYS A 104 14.46 -6.51 2.63
C CYS A 104 14.89 -5.76 3.89
N GLN A 105 14.12 -5.88 4.99
CA GLN A 105 14.39 -5.18 6.23
C GLN A 105 15.75 -5.60 6.82
N LYS A 106 16.03 -6.91 6.83
CA LYS A 106 17.33 -7.43 7.28
C LYS A 106 18.49 -6.85 6.46
N ALA A 107 18.35 -6.78 5.13
CA ALA A 107 19.36 -6.21 4.25
C ALA A 107 19.53 -4.70 4.48
N PHE A 108 18.43 -3.96 4.64
CA PHE A 108 18.45 -2.53 4.95
C PHE A 108 19.22 -2.27 6.26
N LEU A 109 18.89 -2.98 7.35
CA LEU A 109 19.56 -2.84 8.65
C LEU A 109 21.04 -3.23 8.60
N ALA A 110 21.42 -4.23 7.80
CA ALA A 110 22.82 -4.60 7.62
C ALA A 110 23.60 -3.54 6.84
N ALA A 111 22.97 -2.91 5.85
CA ALA A 111 23.57 -1.85 5.05
C ALA A 111 23.68 -0.51 5.80
N THR A 112 22.76 -0.24 6.72
CA THR A 112 22.76 1.02 7.50
C THR A 112 23.60 0.97 8.77
N GLY A 113 24.09 -0.22 9.19
CA GLY A 113 24.96 -0.41 10.35
C GLY A 113 24.33 0.07 11.68
N PRO A 114 24.97 -0.16 12.84
CA PRO A 114 24.58 0.56 14.05
C PRO A 114 24.91 2.04 13.81
N GLY A 115 23.91 2.81 13.42
CA GLY A 115 24.02 4.26 13.39
C GLY A 115 24.54 4.72 14.75
N THR A 116 25.73 5.31 14.77
CA THR A 116 26.13 6.18 15.87
C THR A 116 25.12 7.33 15.89
N ALA A 117 24.11 7.18 16.74
CA ALA A 117 23.26 8.26 17.20
C ALA A 117 24.09 9.27 18.01
#